data_AF-A0A139PN47-F1
#
_entry.id   AF-A0A139PN47-F1
#
_cell.length_a   1.000
_cell.length_b   1.000
_cell.length_c   1.000
_cell.angle_alpha   90.00
_cell.angle_beta   90.00
_cell.angle_gamma   90.00
#
_symmetry.space_group_name_H-M   'P 1'
#
loop_
_entity.id
_entity.type
_entity.pdbx_description
1 polymer ?
#
loop_
_entity_poly.entity_id
_entity_poly.type
_entity_poly.pdbx_seq_one_letter_code
_entity_poly.pdbx_strand_id
1 'polypeptide(L)' 'MVQVGTTLHKEGVDAFERITNELKAIMAEKGYENLEDFRGKLRYID' A
#
# COMPACT_ATOMS: atom_id res chain seq x y z
N MET A 1 8.84 -1.64 6.09
CA MET A 1 7.83 -1.09 7.02
C MET A 1 7.40 0.26 6.46
N VAL A 2 6.10 0.51 6.34
CA VAL A 2 5.54 1.79 5.87
C VAL A 2 4.92 2.48 7.08
N GLN A 3 5.28 3.74 7.33
CA GLN A 3 4.79 4.51 8.47
C GLN A 3 3.66 5.45 8.03
N VAL A 4 2.61 5.52 8.84
CA VAL A 4 1.44 6.36 8.57
C VAL A 4 1.23 7.28 9.77
N GLY A 5 1.72 8.52 9.68
CA GLY A 5 1.67 9.49 10.80
C GLY A 5 0.38 10.31 10.83
N THR A 6 0.20 11.20 9.84
CA THR A 6 -0.91 12.15 9.83
C THR A 6 -2.27 11.47 9.69
N THR A 7 -2.36 10.39 8.91
CA THR A 7 -3.63 9.66 8.70
C THR A 7 -4.04 8.91 9.97
N LEU A 8 -3.10 8.32 10.70
CA LEU A 8 -3.40 7.68 12.00
C LEU A 8 -3.95 8.69 13.01
N HIS A 9 -3.43 9.92 13.02
CA HIS A 9 -3.94 10.96 13.91
C HIS A 9 -5.35 11.45 13.55
N LYS A 10 -5.71 11.43 12.25
CA LYS A 10 -7.01 11.93 11.76
C LYS A 10 -8.10 10.86 11.75
N GLU A 11 -7.79 9.66 11.28
CA GLU A 11 -8.74 8.55 11.09
C GLU A 11 -8.62 7.47 12.18
N GLY A 12 -7.56 7.50 13.00
CA GLY A 12 -7.32 6.48 14.01
C GLY A 12 -6.78 5.18 13.41
N VAL A 13 -6.89 4.10 14.20
CA VAL A 13 -6.36 2.77 13.84
C VAL A 13 -7.10 2.12 12.66
N ASP A 14 -8.32 2.57 12.36
CA ASP A 14 -9.15 2.07 11.26
C ASP A 14 -8.52 2.34 9.89
N ALA A 15 -7.72 3.40 9.79
CA ALA A 15 -6.95 3.73 8.58
C ALA A 15 -6.04 2.57 8.15
N PHE A 16 -5.51 1.77 9.08
CA PHE A 16 -4.66 0.63 8.74
C PHE A 16 -5.44 -0.46 8.02
N GLU A 17 -6.66 -0.78 8.46
CA GLU A 17 -7.49 -1.79 7.82
C GLU A 17 -7.89 -1.32 6.40
N ARG A 18 -8.34 -0.07 6.29
CA ARG A 18 -8.69 0.57 5.02
C ARG A 18 -7.53 0.53 4.03
N ILE A 19 -6.36 1.04 4.42
CA ILE A 19 -5.15 1.08 3.57
C ILE A 19 -4.69 -0.34 3.20
N THR A 20 -4.78 -1.30 4.12
CA THR A 20 -4.39 -2.69 3.85
C THR A 20 -5.32 -3.33 2.82
N ASN A 21 -6.63 -3.09 2.90
CA ASN A 21 -7.60 -3.59 1.93
C ASN A 21 -7.44 -2.93 0.56
N GLU A 22 -7.25 -1.61 0.52
CA GLU A 22 -6.98 -0.89 -0.73
C GLU A 22 -5.69 -1.38 -1.39
N LEU A 23 -4.63 -1.58 -0.61
CA LEU A 23 -3.37 -2.14 -1.11
C LEU A 23 -3.57 -3.53 -1.71
N LYS A 24 -4.30 -4.42 -1.02
CA LYS A 24 -4.62 -5.76 -1.53
C LYS A 24 -5.43 -5.72 -2.82
N ALA A 25 -6.40 -4.81 -2.93
CA ALA A 25 -7.19 -4.63 -4.13
C ALA A 25 -6.33 -4.18 -5.32
N ILE A 26 -5.44 -3.21 -5.10
CA ILE A 26 -4.48 -2.74 -6.12
C ILE A 26 -3.50 -3.86 -6.51
N MET A 27 -3.04 -4.64 -5.52
CA MET A 27 -2.20 -5.81 -5.76
C MET A 27 -2.91 -6.83 -6.65
N ALA A 28 -4.16 -7.19 -6.34
CA ALA A 28 -4.94 -8.13 -7.13
C ALA A 28 -5.22 -7.61 -8.55
N GLU A 29 -5.57 -6.34 -8.71
CA GLU A 29 -5.81 -5.72 -10.02
C GLU A 29 -4.55 -5.73 -10.90
N LYS A 30 -3.37 -5.55 -10.29
CA LYS A 30 -2.08 -5.61 -10.99
C LYS A 30 -1.49 -7.02 -11.11
N GLY A 31 -2.13 -8.03 -10.52
CA GLY A 31 -1.64 -9.41 -10.50
C GLY A 31 -0.42 -9.64 -9.59
N TYR A 32 -0.22 -8.80 -8.57
CA TYR A 32 0.84 -8.97 -7.57
C TYR A 32 0.35 -9.82 -6.40
N GLU A 33 1.04 -10.91 -6.11
CA GLU A 33 0.73 -11.76 -4.95
C GLU A 33 1.52 -11.34 -3.70
N ASN A 34 2.73 -10.80 -3.89
CA ASN A 34 3.65 -10.47 -2.81
C ASN A 34 4.10 -9.01 -2.86
N LEU A 35 4.40 -8.42 -1.68
CA LEU A 35 4.95 -7.07 -1.60
C LEU A 35 6.28 -6.94 -2.34
N GLU A 36 7.07 -8.02 -2.38
CA GLU A 36 8.35 -8.09 -3.08
C GLU A 36 8.22 -7.95 -4.60
N ASP A 37 7.02 -8.21 -5.15
CA ASP A 37 6.79 -8.15 -6.58
C ASP A 37 6.79 -6.73 -7.14
N PHE A 38 6.53 -5.74 -6.30
CA PHE A 38 6.55 -4.32 -6.71
C PHE A 38 7.50 -3.46 -5.87
N ARG A 39 7.97 -3.95 -4.72
CA ARG A 39 8.90 -3.20 -3.86
C ARG A 39 10.21 -2.92 -4.59
N GLY A 40 10.45 -1.65 -4.93
CA GLY A 40 11.68 -1.21 -5.60
C GLY A 40 11.67 -1.33 -7.12
N LYS A 41 10.59 -1.81 -7.74
CA LYS A 41 10.47 -1.93 -9.22
C LYS A 41 9.86 -0.68 -9.88
N LEU A 42 10.16 0.52 -9.35
CA LEU A 42 9.64 1.77 -9.92
C LEU A 42 10.22 1.98 -11.33
N ARG A 43 9.36 1.98 -12.35
CA ARG A 43 9.78 2.29 -13.73
C ARG A 43 10.00 3.79 -13.87
N TYR A 44 11.18 4.18 -14.33
CA TYR A 44 11.48 5.54 -14.76
C TYR A 44 11.12 5.67 -16.23
N ILE A 45 10.56 6.82 -16.60
CA ILE A 45 10.30 7.17 -18.00
C ILE A 45 11.57 7.89 -18.48
N ASP A 46 12.21 7.36 -19.51
CA ASP A 46 13.33 7.99 -20.24
C ASP A 46 12.78 8.96 -21.30
#